data_AF-A0A1Y5D4C2-F1
#
_entry.id   AF-A0A1Y5D4C2-F1
#
_cell.length_a   1.000
_cell.length_b   1.000
_cell.length_c   1.000
_cell.angle_alpha   90.00
_cell.angle_beta   90.00
_cell.angle_gamma   90.00
#
_symmetry.space_group_name_H-M   'P 1'
#
loop_
_entity.id
_entity.type
_entity.pdbx_description
1 polymer ?
#
loop_
_entity_poly.entity_id
_entity_poly.type
_entity_poly.pdbx_seq_one_letter_code
_entity_poly.pdbx_strand_id
1 'polypeptide(L)'
;MPILIQVLSEPKKLQNLTMSQWQVLLSQAKASQLVGRLNYLMDIQNYTKPSYVKWHLESAYKVAEKQRKQAIVEFLEVPSTLKNATSTLIFLKGAAYIAKNLPCSFGRTFSDIDVLVKKQELRKIETILKFSNWLKTNVDDYDEQYYRTWMHEIPPLYHETRGSVLDIHHNILPSTNKHQPSADKFSTTSVFIEDVGNIDTLDDTDLCIHMAVHLFTESEFHHGLRDISDFDMLLRHFQKHDKRFVEKLIQRAQYLGLYDYARLAIRYSHIVMSTPLSSTTLESLQSNSLFVTFFEDFCFCNIFKPNHSSCRNWKMGLAEFLLYWRGHILRMPLKLLLPHLFRKTYKRTKDYFKQDKDLTQLP
;
A
#
# COMPACT_ATOMS: atom_id res chain seq x y z
N MET A 1 -13.16 -1.05 20.34
CA MET A 1 -12.28 -0.60 19.24
C MET A 1 -10.83 -0.57 19.73
N PRO A 2 -9.85 -1.14 19.01
CA PRO A 2 -8.43 -1.09 19.38
C PRO A 2 -7.96 0.33 19.73
N ILE A 3 -7.09 0.47 20.74
CA ILE A 3 -6.58 1.78 21.18
C ILE A 3 -5.81 2.49 20.05
N LEU A 4 -5.09 1.74 19.21
CA LEU A 4 -4.39 2.31 18.06
C LEU A 4 -5.34 3.04 17.10
N ILE A 5 -6.47 2.42 16.74
CA ILE A 5 -7.47 3.04 15.86
C ILE A 5 -8.02 4.32 16.49
N GLN A 6 -8.34 4.27 17.79
CA GLN A 6 -8.85 5.44 18.52
C GLN A 6 -7.90 6.64 18.46
N VAL A 7 -6.59 6.42 18.66
CA VAL A 7 -5.61 7.53 18.65
C VAL A 7 -5.25 7.99 17.25
N LEU A 8 -5.35 7.13 16.23
CA LEU A 8 -5.14 7.56 14.84
C LEU A 8 -6.29 8.45 14.35
N SER A 9 -7.52 8.09 14.69
CA SER A 9 -8.72 8.89 14.40
C SER A 9 -8.80 10.17 15.22
N GLU A 10 -8.39 10.12 16.49
CA GLU A 10 -8.46 11.23 17.42
C GLU A 10 -7.14 11.36 18.22
N PRO A 11 -6.11 12.02 17.65
CA PRO A 11 -4.78 12.11 18.26
C PRO A 11 -4.76 12.70 19.67
N LYS A 12 -5.74 13.54 20.03
CA LYS A 12 -5.87 14.12 21.38
C LYS A 12 -5.87 13.08 22.50
N LYS A 13 -6.34 11.87 22.23
CA LYS A 13 -6.33 10.76 23.21
C LYS A 13 -4.92 10.37 23.67
N LEU A 14 -3.88 10.66 22.89
CA LEU A 14 -2.48 10.36 23.26
C LEU A 14 -2.03 11.06 24.55
N GLN A 15 -2.63 12.20 24.92
CA GLN A 15 -2.24 12.97 26.10
C GLN A 15 -2.68 12.33 27.43
N ASN A 16 -3.73 11.51 27.41
CA ASN A 16 -4.40 11.01 28.61
C ASN A 16 -4.22 9.50 28.81
N LEU A 17 -3.24 8.89 28.12
CA LEU A 17 -3.01 7.46 28.22
C LEU A 17 -2.23 7.10 29.47
N THR A 18 -2.70 6.08 30.19
CA THR A 18 -1.96 5.44 31.27
C THR A 18 -0.75 4.67 30.73
N MET A 19 0.20 4.31 31.61
CA MET A 19 1.37 3.51 31.24
C MET A 19 0.99 2.17 30.59
N SER A 20 -0.02 1.47 31.13
CA SER A 20 -0.52 0.20 30.58
C SER A 20 -1.14 0.40 29.18
N GLN A 21 -1.90 1.48 28.98
CA GLN A 21 -2.44 1.82 27.67
C GLN A 21 -1.34 2.13 26.64
N TRP A 22 -0.27 2.82 27.05
CA TRP A 22 0.90 3.07 26.21
C TRP A 22 1.60 1.77 25.78
N GLN A 23 1.75 0.80 26.69
CA GLN A 23 2.32 -0.51 26.35
C GLN A 23 1.48 -1.22 25.28
N VAL A 24 0.16 -1.27 25.47
CA VAL A 24 -0.76 -1.88 24.48
C VAL A 24 -0.71 -1.13 23.15
N LEU A 25 -0.71 0.20 23.19
CA LEU A 25 -0.65 1.05 22.00
C LEU A 25 0.64 0.80 21.20
N LEU A 26 1.80 0.78 21.84
CA LEU A 26 3.08 0.54 21.16
C LEU A 26 3.14 -0.87 20.57
N SER A 27 2.63 -1.89 21.27
CA SER A 27 2.56 -3.26 20.73
C SER A 27 1.66 -3.35 19.50
N GLN A 28 0.49 -2.72 19.54
CA GLN A 28 -0.41 -2.63 18.38
C GLN A 28 0.24 -1.85 17.23
N ALA A 29 0.85 -0.71 17.52
CA ALA A 29 1.51 0.13 16.52
C ALA A 29 2.69 -0.57 15.88
N LYS A 30 3.48 -1.33 16.64
CA LYS A 30 4.59 -2.14 16.12
C LYS A 30 4.07 -3.22 15.17
N ALA A 31 3.03 -3.95 15.57
CA ALA A 31 2.40 -4.98 14.74
C ALA A 31 1.83 -4.41 13.42
N SER A 32 1.45 -3.13 13.40
CA SER A 32 0.94 -2.44 12.22
C SER A 32 1.94 -1.52 11.52
N GLN A 33 3.21 -1.47 11.96
CA GLN A 33 4.24 -0.54 11.45
C GLN A 33 3.84 0.96 11.52
N LEU A 34 3.19 1.37 12.60
CA LEU A 34 2.65 2.72 12.80
C LEU A 34 3.31 3.49 13.96
N VAL A 35 4.38 2.97 14.56
CA VAL A 35 5.08 3.64 15.68
C VAL A 35 5.66 4.99 15.24
N GLY A 36 6.28 5.06 14.06
CA GLY A 36 6.77 6.31 13.50
C GLY A 36 5.65 7.32 13.23
N ARG A 37 4.47 6.85 12.80
CA ARG A 37 3.29 7.71 12.63
C ARG A 37 2.81 8.29 13.94
N LEU A 38 2.79 7.51 15.02
CA LEU A 38 2.45 8.04 16.35
C LEU A 38 3.41 9.15 16.76
N ASN A 39 4.71 9.00 16.51
CA ASN A 39 5.69 10.07 16.75
C ASN A 39 5.33 11.34 15.98
N TYR A 40 5.11 11.22 14.67
CA TYR A 40 4.71 12.34 13.81
C TYR A 40 3.44 13.04 14.31
N LEU A 41 2.40 12.28 14.68
CA LEU A 41 1.15 12.82 15.20
C LEU A 41 1.35 13.58 16.53
N MET A 42 2.26 13.11 17.40
CA MET A 42 2.59 13.84 18.62
C MET A 42 3.34 15.14 18.33
N ASP A 43 4.27 15.12 17.35
CA ASP A 43 5.05 16.29 16.96
C ASP A 43 4.16 17.40 16.38
N ILE A 44 3.30 17.09 15.41
CA ILE A 44 2.43 18.11 14.79
C ILE A 44 1.41 18.71 15.76
N GLN A 45 1.08 18.00 16.84
CA GLN A 45 0.16 18.49 17.88
C GLN A 45 0.90 19.10 19.08
N ASN A 46 2.24 19.12 19.08
CA ASN A 46 3.08 19.55 20.18
C ASN A 46 2.78 18.81 21.51
N TYR A 47 2.45 17.51 21.43
CA TYR A 47 2.18 16.70 22.62
C TYR A 47 3.47 16.24 23.29
N THR A 48 3.50 16.30 24.62
CA THR A 48 4.63 15.80 25.41
C THR A 48 4.68 14.28 25.33
N LYS A 49 5.84 13.75 24.91
CA LYS A 49 6.10 12.30 24.89
C LYS A 49 6.55 11.85 26.28
N PRO A 50 5.85 10.90 26.94
CA PRO A 50 6.34 10.34 28.19
C PRO A 50 7.75 9.76 28.04
N SER A 51 8.61 9.99 29.03
CA SER A 51 10.03 9.61 28.97
C SER A 51 10.24 8.12 28.65
N TYR A 52 9.39 7.25 29.20
CA TYR A 52 9.45 5.81 29.01
C TYR A 52 8.99 5.31 27.62
N VAL A 53 8.28 6.13 26.82
CA VAL A 53 7.92 5.78 25.42
C VAL A 53 8.71 6.54 24.38
N LYS A 54 9.30 7.69 24.76
CA LYS A 54 9.95 8.65 23.86
C LYS A 54 10.93 7.97 22.91
N TRP A 55 11.80 7.11 23.43
CA TRP A 55 12.82 6.43 22.62
C TRP A 55 12.21 5.53 21.53
N HIS A 56 11.13 4.81 21.83
CA HIS A 56 10.46 3.95 20.85
C HIS A 56 9.85 4.76 19.69
N LEU A 57 9.22 5.88 20.01
CA LEU A 57 8.60 6.78 19.05
C LEU A 57 9.65 7.44 18.14
N GLU A 58 10.66 8.06 18.75
CA GLU A 58 11.69 8.80 18.02
C GLU A 58 12.58 7.87 17.19
N SER A 59 12.92 6.68 17.70
CA SER A 59 13.71 5.68 16.97
C SER A 59 12.96 5.19 15.73
N ALA A 60 11.67 4.84 15.87
CA ALA A 60 10.85 4.43 14.73
C ALA A 60 10.69 5.55 13.68
N TYR A 61 10.55 6.80 14.13
CA TYR A 61 10.49 7.95 13.22
C TYR A 61 11.80 8.16 12.47
N LYS A 62 12.95 8.05 13.14
CA LYS A 62 14.27 8.14 12.50
C LYS A 62 14.47 7.07 11.41
N VAL A 63 13.96 5.86 11.61
CA VAL A 63 13.98 4.81 10.58
C VAL A 63 13.14 5.20 9.36
N ALA A 64 11.91 5.68 9.59
CA ALA A 64 11.05 6.17 8.50
C ALA A 64 11.68 7.36 7.75
N GLU A 65 12.28 8.31 8.46
CA GLU A 65 12.98 9.46 7.86
C GLU A 65 14.19 9.04 7.03
N LYS A 66 14.95 8.04 7.47
CA LYS A 66 16.05 7.47 6.67
C LYS A 66 15.53 6.90 5.36
N GLN A 67 14.44 6.12 5.39
CA GLN A 67 13.83 5.55 4.20
C GLN A 67 13.27 6.63 3.26
N ARG A 68 12.64 7.68 3.83
CA ARG A 68 12.19 8.84 3.05
C ARG A 68 13.37 9.51 2.32
N LYS A 69 14.49 9.73 2.99
CA LYS A 69 15.71 10.27 2.36
C LYS A 69 16.26 9.37 1.26
N GLN A 70 16.24 8.05 1.47
CA GLN A 70 16.64 7.08 0.44
C GLN A 70 15.73 7.17 -0.80
N ALA A 71 14.42 7.30 -0.62
CA ALA A 71 13.49 7.49 -1.74
C ALA A 71 13.76 8.79 -2.51
N ILE A 72 14.12 9.88 -1.82
CA ILE A 72 14.48 11.16 -2.47
C ILE A 72 15.74 11.00 -3.34
N VAL A 73 16.73 10.22 -2.91
CA VAL A 73 17.91 9.91 -3.75
C VAL A 73 17.50 9.21 -5.04
N GLU A 74 16.55 8.28 -4.97
CA GLU A 74 16.09 7.56 -6.16
C GLU A 74 15.24 8.43 -7.10
N PHE A 75 14.72 9.57 -6.65
CA PHE A 75 14.13 10.58 -7.56
C PHE A 75 15.17 11.22 -8.48
N LEU A 76 16.47 11.15 -8.15
CA LEU A 76 17.56 11.54 -9.05
C LEU A 76 18.03 10.36 -9.89
N GLU A 77 18.29 9.23 -9.23
CA GLU A 77 18.97 8.09 -9.84
C GLU A 77 18.10 7.36 -10.88
N VAL A 78 16.83 7.12 -10.59
CA VAL A 78 15.94 6.38 -11.50
C VAL A 78 15.65 7.17 -12.78
N PRO A 79 15.24 8.46 -12.72
CA PRO A 79 15.05 9.24 -13.94
C PRO A 79 16.33 9.43 -14.74
N SER A 80 17.48 9.64 -14.08
CA SER A 80 18.78 9.75 -14.75
C SER A 80 19.11 8.47 -15.54
N THR A 81 18.93 7.31 -14.91
CA THR A 81 19.12 5.99 -15.54
C THR A 81 18.20 5.78 -16.72
N LEU A 82 16.94 6.21 -16.61
CA LEU A 82 15.89 5.94 -17.59
C LEU A 82 15.65 7.06 -18.62
N LYS A 83 16.42 8.15 -18.58
CA LYS A 83 16.22 9.35 -19.40
C LYS A 83 16.08 9.08 -20.90
N ASN A 84 16.85 8.11 -21.43
CA ASN A 84 16.79 7.72 -22.84
C ASN A 84 15.93 6.46 -23.09
N ALA A 85 15.41 5.85 -22.02
CA ALA A 85 14.64 4.61 -22.05
C ALA A 85 13.16 4.88 -22.30
N THR A 86 12.60 5.85 -21.58
CA THR A 86 11.17 6.12 -21.50
C THR A 86 10.89 7.63 -21.52
N SER A 87 9.74 7.97 -22.09
CA SER A 87 9.15 9.32 -22.02
C SER A 87 8.12 9.45 -20.91
N THR A 88 7.86 8.39 -20.15
CA THR A 88 6.78 8.30 -19.15
C THR A 88 7.30 7.54 -17.95
N LEU A 89 7.68 8.28 -16.91
CA LEU A 89 8.13 7.76 -15.64
C LEU A 89 7.34 8.43 -14.52
N ILE A 90 6.28 7.76 -14.06
CA ILE A 90 5.33 8.31 -13.08
C ILE A 90 5.57 7.61 -11.75
N PHE A 91 5.99 8.34 -10.72
CA PHE A 91 6.16 7.78 -9.38
C PHE A 91 4.79 7.54 -8.71
N LEU A 92 4.66 6.38 -8.07
CA LEU A 92 3.43 5.88 -7.44
C LEU A 92 3.62 5.65 -5.93
N LYS A 93 2.52 5.25 -5.26
CA LYS A 93 2.45 4.86 -3.83
C LYS A 93 3.28 5.78 -2.91
N GLY A 94 4.20 5.19 -2.13
CA GLY A 94 4.99 5.89 -1.15
C GLY A 94 5.85 7.00 -1.73
N ALA A 95 6.46 6.75 -2.90
CA ALA A 95 7.22 7.75 -3.63
C ALA A 95 6.36 8.96 -4.01
N ALA A 96 5.15 8.74 -4.53
CA ALA A 96 4.20 9.82 -4.82
C ALA A 96 3.86 10.66 -3.58
N TYR A 97 3.66 10.01 -2.43
CA TYR A 97 3.33 10.71 -1.18
C TYR A 97 4.50 11.56 -0.69
N ILE A 98 5.72 11.05 -0.83
CA ILE A 98 6.95 11.76 -0.48
C ILE A 98 7.13 12.97 -1.37
N ALA A 99 6.98 12.78 -2.69
CA ALA A 99 7.12 13.80 -3.72
C ALA A 99 6.19 14.99 -3.48
N LYS A 100 4.91 14.69 -3.25
CA LYS A 100 3.86 15.69 -2.98
C LYS A 100 3.87 16.21 -1.53
N ASN A 101 4.85 15.80 -0.72
CA ASN A 101 4.97 16.16 0.68
C ASN A 101 3.69 15.91 1.51
N LEU A 102 3.00 14.79 1.23
CA LEU A 102 1.71 14.48 1.83
C LEU A 102 1.85 13.99 3.28
N PRO A 103 0.88 14.30 4.16
CA PRO A 103 1.00 14.01 5.59
C PRO A 103 1.11 12.51 5.91
N CYS A 104 0.53 11.62 5.08
CA CYS A 104 0.62 10.17 5.27
C CYS A 104 2.04 9.62 5.10
N SER A 105 2.94 10.38 4.45
CA SER A 105 4.33 9.96 4.21
C SER A 105 5.23 10.08 5.43
N PHE A 106 4.89 10.92 6.41
CA PHE A 106 5.73 11.14 7.59
C PHE A 106 5.54 10.03 8.63
N GLY A 107 6.66 9.51 9.13
CA GLY A 107 6.65 8.40 10.09
C GLY A 107 6.17 7.06 9.50
N ARG A 108 6.00 6.99 8.18
CA ARG A 108 5.66 5.78 7.44
C ARG A 108 6.93 5.12 6.91
N THR A 109 7.06 3.81 7.10
CA THR A 109 8.15 3.03 6.51
C THR A 109 7.81 2.62 5.08
N PHE A 110 8.79 2.64 4.19
CA PHE A 110 8.67 2.25 2.77
C PHE A 110 9.70 1.15 2.45
N SER A 111 9.30 0.18 1.64
CA SER A 111 10.14 -0.96 1.24
C SER A 111 10.66 -0.84 -0.18
N ASP A 112 9.94 -0.12 -1.02
CA ASP A 112 10.00 -0.15 -2.47
C ASP A 112 9.69 1.23 -3.04
N ILE A 113 10.08 1.40 -4.30
CA ILE A 113 9.76 2.55 -5.12
C ILE A 113 8.95 2.03 -6.29
N ASP A 114 7.68 2.39 -6.34
CA ASP A 114 6.80 2.07 -7.45
C ASP A 114 6.87 3.15 -8.53
N VAL A 115 7.09 2.73 -9.77
CA VAL A 115 7.03 3.60 -10.94
C VAL A 115 6.14 3.00 -12.02
N LEU A 116 5.36 3.84 -12.70
CA LEU A 116 4.53 3.47 -13.83
C LEU A 116 5.19 3.95 -15.13
N VAL A 117 5.32 3.01 -16.08
CA VAL A 117 5.92 3.23 -17.39
C VAL A 117 5.01 2.68 -18.50
N LYS A 118 5.29 3.02 -19.75
CA LYS A 118 4.53 2.44 -20.88
C LYS A 118 4.92 0.98 -21.07
N LYS A 119 3.93 0.10 -21.22
CA LYS A 119 4.13 -1.35 -21.41
C LYS A 119 5.08 -1.68 -22.57
N GLN A 120 4.99 -0.93 -23.66
CA GLN A 120 5.83 -1.12 -24.86
C GLN A 120 7.32 -0.82 -24.63
N GLU A 121 7.66 -0.08 -23.58
CA GLU A 121 9.04 0.33 -23.26
C GLU A 121 9.73 -0.63 -22.28
N LEU A 122 8.99 -1.58 -21.68
CA LEU A 122 9.49 -2.47 -20.61
C LEU A 122 10.79 -3.19 -20.97
N ARG A 123 10.88 -3.81 -22.15
CA ARG A 123 12.09 -4.54 -22.56
C ARG A 123 13.34 -3.65 -22.58
N LYS A 124 13.18 -2.41 -23.04
CA LYS A 124 14.26 -1.42 -23.11
C LYS A 124 14.65 -0.96 -21.71
N ILE A 125 13.65 -0.66 -20.87
CA ILE A 125 13.83 -0.27 -19.46
C ILE A 125 14.57 -1.35 -18.68
N GLU A 126 14.11 -2.61 -18.75
CA GLU A 126 14.75 -3.75 -18.07
C GLU A 126 16.21 -3.93 -18.49
N THR A 127 16.52 -3.74 -19.78
CA THR A 127 17.88 -3.86 -20.29
C THR A 127 18.79 -2.76 -19.72
N ILE A 128 18.33 -1.51 -19.73
CA ILE A 128 19.10 -0.35 -19.23
C ILE A 128 19.33 -0.49 -17.72
N LEU A 129 18.31 -0.89 -16.97
CA LEU A 129 18.39 -1.11 -15.53
C LEU A 129 19.39 -2.21 -15.19
N LYS A 130 19.40 -3.32 -15.93
CA LYS A 130 20.39 -4.39 -15.77
C LYS A 130 21.82 -3.88 -15.93
N PHE A 131 22.08 -3.02 -16.91
CA PHE A 131 23.40 -2.40 -17.11
C PHE A 131 23.71 -1.27 -16.11
N SER A 132 22.74 -0.89 -15.28
CA SER A 132 22.84 0.14 -14.25
C SER A 132 22.71 -0.46 -12.83
N ASN A 133 23.15 -1.70 -12.65
CA ASN A 133 23.20 -2.43 -11.37
C ASN A 133 21.86 -2.68 -10.67
N TRP A 134 20.75 -2.61 -11.41
CA TRP A 134 19.47 -3.13 -10.96
C TRP A 134 19.34 -4.60 -11.34
N LEU A 135 19.35 -5.46 -10.34
CA LEU A 135 19.35 -6.90 -10.50
C LEU A 135 17.96 -7.45 -10.18
N LYS A 136 17.56 -8.51 -10.90
CA LYS A 136 16.34 -9.24 -10.58
C LYS A 136 16.50 -9.94 -9.24
N THR A 137 15.44 -9.94 -8.44
CA THR A 137 15.31 -10.88 -7.33
C THR A 137 15.25 -12.33 -7.85
N ASN A 138 15.69 -13.30 -7.05
CA ASN A 138 15.64 -14.72 -7.42
C ASN A 138 14.17 -15.19 -7.49
N VAL A 139 13.58 -15.09 -8.67
CA VAL A 139 12.25 -15.59 -9.01
C VAL A 139 12.42 -16.80 -9.94
N ASP A 140 11.64 -17.86 -9.75
CA ASP A 140 11.73 -19.01 -10.65
C ASP A 140 11.13 -18.71 -12.04
N ASP A 141 11.48 -19.51 -13.05
CA ASP A 141 11.03 -19.29 -14.44
C ASP A 141 9.49 -19.25 -14.58
N TYR A 142 8.76 -19.96 -13.71
CA TYR A 142 7.30 -20.03 -13.75
C TYR A 142 6.67 -18.76 -13.17
N ASP A 143 7.18 -18.29 -12.04
CA ASP A 143 6.77 -17.06 -11.40
C ASP A 143 7.13 -15.85 -12.30
N GLU A 144 8.30 -15.86 -12.98
CA GLU A 144 8.63 -14.82 -13.97
C GLU A 144 7.64 -14.79 -15.14
N GLN A 145 7.30 -15.95 -15.71
CA GLN A 145 6.30 -16.03 -16.77
C GLN A 145 4.91 -15.59 -16.28
N TYR A 146 4.58 -15.91 -15.02
CA TYR A 146 3.35 -15.50 -14.38
C TYR A 146 3.25 -13.97 -14.24
N TYR A 147 4.29 -13.30 -13.70
CA TYR A 147 4.36 -11.84 -13.61
C TYR A 147 4.15 -11.20 -14.99
N ARG A 148 4.92 -11.64 -15.98
CA ARG A 148 4.89 -11.02 -17.32
C ARG A 148 3.56 -11.18 -18.06
N THR A 149 2.86 -12.29 -17.84
CA THR A 149 1.65 -12.61 -18.60
C THR A 149 0.41 -11.99 -17.95
N TRP A 150 0.35 -12.01 -16.63
CA TRP A 150 -0.90 -11.76 -15.90
C TRP A 150 -0.83 -10.57 -14.95
N MET A 151 0.35 -10.21 -14.45
CA MET A 151 0.51 -9.09 -13.53
C MET A 151 0.60 -7.75 -14.27
N HIS A 152 0.57 -6.69 -13.48
CA HIS A 152 0.63 -5.30 -13.94
C HIS A 152 2.03 -4.69 -13.79
N GLU A 153 2.97 -5.49 -13.29
CA GLU A 153 4.34 -5.15 -12.97
C GLU A 153 5.26 -6.31 -13.37
N ILE A 154 6.53 -6.00 -13.58
CA ILE A 154 7.59 -7.02 -13.71
C ILE A 154 8.07 -7.45 -12.32
N PRO A 155 8.83 -8.55 -12.19
CA PRO A 155 9.43 -8.92 -10.91
C PRO A 155 10.27 -7.78 -10.30
N PRO A 156 10.24 -7.61 -8.96
CA PRO A 156 10.92 -6.54 -8.27
C PRO A 156 12.43 -6.57 -8.54
N LEU A 157 13.01 -5.40 -8.75
CA LEU A 157 14.44 -5.18 -8.96
C LEU A 157 15.07 -4.61 -7.69
N TYR A 158 16.30 -5.00 -7.39
CA TYR A 158 17.08 -4.38 -6.32
C TYR A 158 18.36 -3.76 -6.88
N HIS A 159 18.73 -2.58 -6.37
CA HIS A 159 20.00 -1.97 -6.72
C HIS A 159 21.12 -2.54 -5.85
N GLU A 160 22.16 -3.09 -6.46
CA GLU A 160 23.22 -3.82 -5.74
C GLU A 160 23.94 -2.97 -4.67
N THR A 161 24.31 -1.72 -4.99
CA THR A 161 25.04 -0.86 -4.05
C THR A 161 24.16 -0.03 -3.12
N ARG A 162 23.03 0.50 -3.60
CA ARG A 162 22.12 1.35 -2.81
C ARG A 162 21.13 0.55 -1.95
N GLY A 163 20.86 -0.71 -2.30
CA GLY A 163 19.91 -1.58 -1.59
C GLY A 163 18.45 -1.15 -1.75
N SER A 164 18.14 -0.21 -2.66
CA SER A 164 16.78 0.20 -2.99
C SER A 164 16.07 -0.88 -3.79
N VAL A 165 14.76 -1.02 -3.58
CA VAL A 165 13.89 -1.91 -4.36
C VAL A 165 13.04 -1.06 -5.30
N LEU A 166 12.92 -1.46 -6.56
CA LEU A 166 12.18 -0.77 -7.61
C LEU A 166 11.16 -1.71 -8.24
N ASP A 167 9.90 -1.30 -8.16
CA ASP A 167 8.76 -2.00 -8.76
C ASP A 167 8.31 -1.23 -10.00
N ILE A 168 8.39 -1.90 -11.15
CA ILE A 168 8.08 -1.28 -12.44
C ILE A 168 6.73 -1.78 -12.93
N HIS A 169 5.75 -0.90 -12.78
CA HIS A 169 4.38 -1.06 -13.19
C HIS A 169 4.22 -0.62 -14.64
N HIS A 170 3.37 -1.32 -15.38
CA HIS A 170 2.88 -0.91 -16.69
C HIS A 170 1.35 -0.74 -16.72
N ASN A 171 0.69 -1.02 -15.61
CA ASN A 171 -0.69 -0.67 -15.31
C ASN A 171 -0.88 -0.72 -13.77
N ILE A 172 -2.05 -0.36 -13.26
CA ILE A 172 -2.36 -0.44 -11.82
C ILE A 172 -3.15 -1.69 -11.42
N LEU A 173 -3.66 -2.43 -12.41
CA LEU A 173 -4.44 -3.64 -12.23
C LEU A 173 -3.91 -4.74 -13.16
N PRO A 174 -3.86 -6.02 -12.70
CA PRO A 174 -3.54 -7.17 -13.53
C PRO A 174 -4.37 -7.22 -14.82
N SER A 175 -3.80 -7.80 -15.90
CA SER A 175 -4.48 -7.95 -17.20
C SER A 175 -5.71 -8.87 -17.13
N THR A 176 -5.78 -9.69 -16.10
CA THR A 176 -6.88 -10.59 -15.76
C THR A 176 -8.07 -9.89 -15.11
N ASN A 177 -7.90 -8.66 -14.61
CA ASN A 177 -8.96 -7.96 -13.90
C ASN A 177 -9.96 -7.37 -14.91
N LYS A 178 -11.24 -7.71 -14.76
CA LYS A 178 -12.32 -7.25 -15.66
C LYS A 178 -12.43 -5.73 -15.75
N HIS A 179 -12.05 -5.02 -14.69
CA HIS A 179 -12.18 -3.56 -14.57
C HIS A 179 -10.85 -2.84 -14.82
N GLN A 180 -9.88 -3.49 -15.48
CA GLN A 180 -8.57 -2.89 -15.75
C GLN A 180 -8.73 -1.63 -16.63
N PRO A 181 -8.39 -0.42 -16.15
CA PRO A 181 -8.35 0.78 -16.97
C PRO A 181 -7.12 0.76 -17.88
N SER A 182 -7.12 1.59 -18.92
CA SER A 182 -5.86 1.94 -19.58
C SER A 182 -5.05 2.85 -18.67
N ALA A 183 -3.77 2.57 -18.49
CA ALA A 183 -2.84 3.40 -17.71
C ALA A 183 -2.77 4.84 -18.24
N ASP A 184 -2.96 5.04 -19.56
CA ASP A 184 -2.93 6.37 -20.19
C ASP A 184 -4.16 7.24 -19.85
N LYS A 185 -5.20 6.67 -19.23
CA LYS A 185 -6.36 7.44 -18.79
C LYS A 185 -6.10 8.19 -17.49
N PHE A 186 -5.06 7.82 -16.75
CA PHE A 186 -4.72 8.47 -15.50
C PHE A 186 -4.16 9.87 -15.75
N SER A 187 -4.63 10.82 -14.94
CA SER A 187 -4.15 12.19 -14.93
C SER A 187 -2.88 12.25 -14.10
N THR A 188 -1.85 12.86 -14.66
CA THR A 188 -0.57 13.07 -14.01
C THR A 188 -0.35 14.54 -13.72
N THR A 189 0.56 14.81 -12.78
CA THR A 189 1.02 16.14 -12.43
C THR A 189 2.53 16.08 -12.18
N SER A 190 3.22 17.18 -12.49
CA SER A 190 4.65 17.31 -12.25
C SER A 190 4.88 18.13 -10.98
N VAL A 191 5.71 17.60 -10.08
CA VAL A 191 6.02 18.23 -8.79
C VAL A 191 7.49 18.57 -8.75
N PHE A 192 7.79 19.82 -8.41
CA PHE A 192 9.16 20.27 -8.20
C PHE A 192 9.65 19.89 -6.81
N ILE A 193 10.81 19.24 -6.75
CA ILE A 193 11.51 18.90 -5.52
C ILE A 193 12.87 19.60 -5.54
N GLU A 194 13.18 20.30 -4.45
CA GLU A 194 14.47 20.97 -4.26
C GLU A 194 15.63 19.96 -4.43
N ASP A 195 16.71 20.39 -5.08
CA ASP A 195 17.90 19.59 -5.44
C ASP A 195 17.65 18.38 -6.37
N VAL A 196 16.40 18.10 -6.75
CA VAL A 196 16.02 16.99 -7.64
C VAL A 196 15.51 17.52 -8.99
N GLY A 197 14.64 18.51 -8.97
CA GLY A 197 13.92 19.00 -10.13
C GLY A 197 12.48 18.46 -10.21
N ASN A 198 11.94 18.43 -11.42
CA ASN A 198 10.56 17.98 -11.66
C ASN A 198 10.48 16.46 -11.72
N ILE A 199 9.53 15.90 -10.98
CA ILE A 199 9.14 14.49 -11.11
C ILE A 199 7.65 14.37 -11.37
N ASP A 200 7.28 13.39 -12.18
CA ASP A 200 5.88 13.15 -12.51
C ASP A 200 5.26 12.13 -11.56
N THR A 201 4.01 12.38 -11.17
CA THR A 201 3.21 11.51 -10.32
C THR A 201 1.72 11.64 -10.67
N LEU A 202 0.84 10.88 -10.02
CA LEU A 202 -0.60 11.00 -10.21
C LEU A 202 -1.13 12.32 -9.61
N ASP A 203 -2.18 12.86 -10.23
CA ASP A 203 -2.95 13.94 -9.61
C ASP A 203 -3.60 13.47 -8.29
N ASP A 204 -4.14 14.40 -7.51
CA ASP A 204 -4.65 14.10 -6.17
C ASP A 204 -5.79 13.07 -6.17
N THR A 205 -6.67 13.14 -7.17
CA THR A 205 -7.81 12.22 -7.30
C THR A 205 -7.36 10.82 -7.72
N ASP A 206 -6.50 10.75 -8.73
CA ASP A 206 -6.01 9.49 -9.29
C ASP A 206 -5.03 8.79 -8.34
N LEU A 207 -4.27 9.55 -7.54
CA LEU A 207 -3.47 9.04 -6.43
C LEU A 207 -4.34 8.33 -5.38
N CYS A 208 -5.48 8.91 -5.00
CA CYS A 208 -6.42 8.29 -4.07
C CYS A 208 -7.07 7.04 -4.68
N ILE A 209 -7.44 7.09 -5.97
CA ILE A 209 -8.01 5.93 -6.68
C ILE A 209 -7.01 4.79 -6.75
N HIS A 210 -5.77 5.08 -7.12
CA HIS A 210 -4.69 4.11 -7.17
C HIS A 210 -4.48 3.44 -5.81
N MET A 211 -4.49 4.21 -4.72
CA MET A 211 -4.37 3.65 -3.38
C MET A 211 -5.57 2.78 -2.98
N ALA A 212 -6.78 3.19 -3.38
CA ALA A 212 -7.98 2.39 -3.18
C ALA A 212 -7.90 1.06 -3.94
N VAL A 213 -7.44 1.08 -5.19
CA VAL A 213 -7.21 -0.14 -5.98
C VAL A 213 -6.22 -1.05 -5.29
N HIS A 214 -5.07 -0.54 -4.86
CA HIS A 214 -4.06 -1.31 -4.13
C HIS A 214 -4.67 -2.00 -2.89
N LEU A 215 -5.33 -1.21 -2.03
CA LEU A 215 -5.87 -1.69 -0.75
C LEU A 215 -6.94 -2.78 -0.92
N PHE A 216 -7.79 -2.68 -1.95
CA PHE A 216 -8.95 -3.56 -2.12
C PHE A 216 -8.75 -4.65 -3.18
N THR A 217 -7.57 -4.72 -3.79
CA THR A 217 -7.12 -5.86 -4.60
C THR A 217 -6.16 -6.77 -3.86
N GLU A 218 -5.63 -6.32 -2.72
CA GLU A 218 -4.79 -7.11 -1.82
C GLU A 218 -5.45 -8.41 -1.38
N SER A 219 -4.66 -9.49 -1.30
CA SER A 219 -5.08 -10.78 -0.76
C SER A 219 -4.61 -11.01 0.67
N GLU A 220 -3.64 -10.23 1.14
CA GLU A 220 -3.02 -10.34 2.46
C GLU A 220 -3.01 -8.97 3.16
N PHE A 221 -3.67 -8.87 4.30
CA PHE A 221 -3.93 -7.58 4.96
C PHE A 221 -3.02 -7.31 6.17
N HIS A 222 -1.78 -7.81 6.14
CA HIS A 222 -0.80 -7.58 7.22
C HIS A 222 -0.58 -6.09 7.50
N HIS A 223 -0.66 -5.25 6.46
CA HIS A 223 -0.54 -3.80 6.55
C HIS A 223 -1.87 -3.06 6.38
N GLY A 224 -3.01 -3.77 6.39
CA GLY A 224 -4.32 -3.18 6.07
C GLY A 224 -4.67 -1.96 6.92
N LEU A 225 -4.38 -1.99 8.24
CA LEU A 225 -4.63 -0.83 9.11
C LEU A 225 -3.73 0.38 8.78
N ARG A 226 -2.47 0.15 8.40
CA ARG A 226 -1.55 1.22 7.97
C ARG A 226 -2.07 1.87 6.70
N ASP A 227 -2.45 1.05 5.73
CA ASP A 227 -2.83 1.52 4.40
C ASP A 227 -4.22 2.20 4.41
N ILE A 228 -5.21 1.73 5.21
CA ILE A 228 -6.46 2.48 5.40
C ILE A 228 -6.25 3.78 6.19
N SER A 229 -5.30 3.80 7.13
CA SER A 229 -4.90 5.03 7.83
C SER A 229 -4.23 6.02 6.89
N ASP A 230 -3.46 5.56 5.89
CA ASP A 230 -2.94 6.45 4.84
C ASP A 230 -4.10 7.10 4.08
N PHE A 231 -5.15 6.34 3.78
CA PHE A 231 -6.32 6.82 3.04
C PHE A 231 -7.08 7.87 3.82
N ASP A 232 -7.31 7.63 5.11
CA ASP A 232 -7.90 8.61 6.02
C ASP A 232 -7.10 9.92 6.02
N MET A 233 -5.77 9.85 6.16
CA MET A 233 -4.91 11.04 6.17
C MET A 233 -4.95 11.81 4.85
N LEU A 234 -4.94 11.10 3.71
CA LEU A 234 -5.08 11.70 2.38
C LEU A 234 -6.44 12.37 2.21
N LEU A 235 -7.53 11.68 2.56
CA LEU A 235 -8.88 12.21 2.40
C LEU A 235 -9.11 13.43 3.30
N ARG A 236 -8.63 13.42 4.56
CA ARG A 236 -8.66 14.60 5.44
C ARG A 236 -7.86 15.76 4.88
N HIS A 237 -6.66 15.48 4.34
CA HIS A 237 -5.79 16.50 3.75
C HIS A 237 -6.46 17.17 2.56
N PHE A 238 -6.89 16.40 1.56
CA PHE A 238 -7.47 16.97 0.35
C PHE A 238 -8.84 17.62 0.60
N GLN A 239 -9.68 17.08 1.49
CA GLN A 239 -10.95 17.72 1.87
C GLN A 239 -10.76 19.07 2.57
N LYS A 240 -9.64 19.27 3.28
CA LYS A 240 -9.32 20.57 3.89
C LYS A 240 -9.07 21.65 2.82
N HIS A 241 -8.52 21.26 1.67
CA HIS A 241 -8.25 22.15 0.54
C HIS A 241 -9.44 22.28 -0.40
N ASP A 242 -10.22 21.22 -0.59
CA ASP A 242 -11.40 21.18 -1.46
C ASP A 242 -12.55 20.39 -0.81
N LYS A 243 -13.61 21.09 -0.38
CA LYS A 243 -14.78 20.46 0.26
C LYS A 243 -15.55 19.50 -0.66
N ARG A 244 -15.39 19.62 -1.99
CA ARG A 244 -16.00 18.73 -3.00
C ARG A 244 -15.05 17.61 -3.44
N PHE A 245 -13.91 17.43 -2.77
CA PHE A 245 -12.92 16.44 -3.17
C PHE A 245 -13.49 15.02 -3.25
N VAL A 246 -14.34 14.61 -2.29
CA VAL A 246 -14.96 13.26 -2.28
C VAL A 246 -15.88 13.07 -3.49
N GLU A 247 -16.68 14.07 -3.86
CA GLU A 247 -17.54 14.02 -5.06
C GLU A 247 -16.69 13.87 -6.33
N LYS A 248 -15.62 14.67 -6.46
CA LYS A 248 -14.68 14.58 -7.58
C LYS A 248 -14.01 13.22 -7.64
N LEU A 249 -13.57 12.68 -6.50
CA LEU A 249 -12.97 11.36 -6.39
C LEU A 249 -13.92 10.25 -6.87
N ILE A 250 -15.19 10.31 -6.45
CA ILE A 250 -16.23 9.36 -6.89
C ILE A 250 -16.48 9.46 -8.39
N GLN A 251 -16.70 10.67 -8.92
CA GLN A 251 -16.92 10.89 -10.35
C GLN A 251 -15.74 10.42 -11.19
N ARG A 252 -14.51 10.71 -10.73
CA ARG A 252 -13.29 10.27 -11.38
C ARG A 252 -13.14 8.75 -11.35
N ALA A 253 -13.42 8.11 -10.22
CA ALA A 253 -13.41 6.65 -10.11
C ALA A 253 -14.45 5.99 -11.02
N GLN A 254 -15.64 6.58 -11.16
CA GLN A 254 -16.67 6.11 -12.11
C GLN A 254 -16.18 6.22 -13.56
N TYR A 255 -15.59 7.35 -13.94
CA TYR A 255 -15.02 7.55 -15.28
C TYR A 255 -13.94 6.51 -15.61
N LEU A 256 -13.10 6.15 -14.63
CA LEU A 256 -12.06 5.13 -14.80
C LEU A 256 -12.58 3.69 -14.70
N GLY A 257 -13.85 3.47 -14.33
CA GLY A 257 -14.40 2.13 -14.08
C GLY A 257 -13.93 1.49 -12.78
N LEU A 258 -13.43 2.29 -11.83
CA LEU A 258 -12.83 1.88 -10.56
C LEU A 258 -13.67 2.29 -9.34
N TYR A 259 -14.94 2.62 -9.57
CA TYR A 259 -15.85 3.10 -8.53
C TYR A 259 -15.91 2.19 -7.31
N ASP A 260 -15.99 0.87 -7.50
CA ASP A 260 -16.10 -0.07 -6.38
C ASP A 260 -14.90 -0.01 -5.43
N TYR A 261 -13.68 0.16 -5.94
CA TYR A 261 -12.50 0.29 -5.10
C TYR A 261 -12.52 1.61 -4.30
N ALA A 262 -12.81 2.73 -4.98
CA ALA A 262 -12.89 4.03 -4.34
C ALA A 262 -14.02 4.09 -3.28
N ARG A 263 -15.19 3.52 -3.60
CA ARG A 263 -16.33 3.39 -2.70
C ARG A 263 -15.95 2.68 -1.41
N LEU A 264 -15.28 1.52 -1.51
CA LEU A 264 -14.80 0.75 -0.35
C LEU A 264 -13.81 1.56 0.49
N ALA A 265 -12.86 2.25 -0.14
CA ALA A 265 -11.86 3.06 0.57
C ALA A 265 -12.50 4.22 1.35
N ILE A 266 -13.41 4.96 0.71
CA ILE A 266 -14.14 6.05 1.36
C ILE A 266 -14.97 5.49 2.52
N ARG A 267 -15.77 4.44 2.28
CA ARG A 267 -16.63 3.81 3.29
C ARG A 267 -15.84 3.34 4.51
N TYR A 268 -14.77 2.56 4.31
CA TYR A 268 -14.04 1.99 5.45
C TYR A 268 -13.10 2.98 6.11
N SER A 269 -12.65 4.03 5.42
CA SER A 269 -11.99 5.14 6.10
C SER A 269 -12.96 5.81 7.08
N HIS A 270 -14.21 6.03 6.68
CA HIS A 270 -15.23 6.58 7.58
C HIS A 270 -15.56 5.62 8.74
N ILE A 271 -15.87 4.35 8.44
CA ILE A 271 -16.29 3.38 9.48
C ILE A 271 -15.16 3.07 10.47
N VAL A 272 -13.93 2.89 9.99
CA VAL A 272 -12.80 2.48 10.84
C VAL A 272 -12.07 3.68 11.44
N MET A 273 -11.83 4.71 10.64
CA MET A 273 -10.99 5.86 11.03
C MET A 273 -11.81 7.11 11.40
N SER A 274 -13.15 7.05 11.31
CA SER A 274 -14.02 8.22 11.53
C SER A 274 -13.65 9.40 10.62
N THR A 275 -13.27 9.13 9.37
CA THR A 275 -13.01 10.17 8.37
C THR A 275 -14.29 10.98 8.14
N PRO A 276 -14.29 12.32 8.30
CA PRO A 276 -15.47 13.12 8.01
C PRO A 276 -15.79 13.05 6.50
N LEU A 277 -17.06 12.84 6.17
CA LEU A 277 -17.58 12.90 4.80
C LEU A 277 -18.50 14.11 4.70
N SER A 278 -18.09 15.14 3.94
CA SER A 278 -18.80 16.42 3.87
C SER A 278 -20.11 16.36 3.10
N SER A 279 -20.17 15.55 2.03
CA SER A 279 -21.29 15.54 1.08
C SER A 279 -21.71 14.15 0.60
N THR A 280 -21.21 13.10 1.25
CA THR A 280 -21.48 11.71 0.90
C THR A 280 -21.96 10.95 2.13
N THR A 281 -23.03 10.17 2.00
CA THR A 281 -23.56 9.36 3.09
C THR A 281 -23.10 7.91 2.97
N LEU A 282 -23.09 7.18 4.09
CA LEU A 282 -22.72 5.76 4.08
C LEU A 282 -23.67 4.91 3.22
N GLU A 283 -24.94 5.27 3.14
CA GLU A 283 -25.95 4.59 2.31
C GLU A 283 -25.58 4.68 0.82
N SER A 284 -25.11 5.85 0.36
CA SER A 284 -24.67 6.04 -1.03
C SER A 284 -23.43 5.22 -1.41
N LEU A 285 -22.68 4.74 -0.42
CA LEU A 285 -21.46 3.95 -0.58
C LEU A 285 -21.71 2.44 -0.40
N GLN A 286 -22.97 1.99 -0.37
CA GLN A 286 -23.30 0.56 -0.36
C GLN A 286 -23.12 -0.06 -1.75
N SER A 287 -22.89 -1.37 -1.78
CA SER A 287 -23.01 -2.13 -3.03
C SER A 287 -24.48 -2.21 -3.46
N ASN A 288 -24.73 -2.45 -4.74
CA ASN A 288 -26.09 -2.71 -5.27
C ASN A 288 -26.78 -3.89 -4.57
N SER A 289 -26.01 -4.78 -3.93
CA SER A 289 -26.54 -5.87 -3.10
C SER A 289 -26.25 -5.61 -1.63
N LEU A 290 -27.32 -5.62 -0.82
CA LEU A 290 -27.21 -5.53 0.64
C LEU A 290 -26.44 -6.73 1.23
N PHE A 291 -26.55 -7.90 0.62
CA PHE A 291 -25.78 -9.08 1.02
C PHE A 291 -24.27 -8.87 0.80
N VAL A 292 -23.90 -8.30 -0.35
CA VAL A 292 -22.50 -7.95 -0.63
C VAL A 292 -22.00 -6.90 0.35
N THR A 293 -22.79 -5.86 0.62
CA THR A 293 -22.44 -4.83 1.62
C THR A 293 -22.24 -5.44 3.01
N PHE A 294 -23.12 -6.35 3.44
CA PHE A 294 -22.98 -7.04 4.72
C PHE A 294 -21.69 -7.88 4.78
N PHE A 295 -21.39 -8.61 3.71
CA PHE A 295 -20.16 -9.38 3.59
C PHE A 295 -18.91 -8.48 3.65
N GLU A 296 -18.92 -7.38 2.89
CA GLU A 296 -17.84 -6.38 2.89
C GLU A 296 -17.65 -5.79 4.28
N ASP A 297 -18.74 -5.36 4.94
CA ASP A 297 -18.69 -4.77 6.27
C ASP A 297 -18.17 -5.78 7.30
N PHE A 298 -18.61 -7.03 7.24
CA PHE A 298 -18.07 -8.10 8.08
C PHE A 298 -16.57 -8.27 7.87
N CYS A 299 -16.10 -8.34 6.61
CA CYS A 299 -14.70 -8.60 6.31
C CYS A 299 -13.82 -7.40 6.70
N PHE A 300 -14.10 -6.22 6.13
CA PHE A 300 -13.21 -5.07 6.24
C PHE A 300 -13.21 -4.44 7.64
N CYS A 301 -14.34 -4.45 8.36
CA CYS A 301 -14.35 -3.99 9.76
C CYS A 301 -13.60 -4.95 10.70
N ASN A 302 -13.35 -6.20 10.30
CA ASN A 302 -12.58 -7.15 11.10
C ASN A 302 -11.11 -7.26 10.67
N ILE A 303 -10.77 -6.93 9.43
CA ILE A 303 -9.39 -7.00 8.95
C ILE A 303 -8.58 -5.72 9.23
N PHE A 304 -9.22 -4.55 9.24
CA PHE A 304 -8.57 -3.27 9.53
C PHE A 304 -8.37 -3.07 11.04
N LYS A 305 -7.70 -4.03 11.67
CA LYS A 305 -7.34 -4.07 13.09
C LYS A 305 -5.86 -4.47 13.23
N PRO A 306 -5.18 -4.09 14.32
CA PRO A 306 -3.82 -4.55 14.54
C PRO A 306 -3.75 -6.08 14.61
N ASN A 307 -2.82 -6.71 13.88
CA ASN A 307 -2.57 -8.15 13.99
C ASN A 307 -1.77 -8.45 15.26
N HIS A 308 -2.40 -8.24 16.41
CA HIS A 308 -1.84 -8.40 17.74
C HIS A 308 -2.83 -9.19 18.60
N SER A 309 -2.33 -9.98 19.56
CA SER A 309 -3.16 -10.85 20.43
C SER A 309 -4.29 -10.10 21.14
N SER A 310 -4.08 -8.82 21.50
CA SER A 310 -5.11 -7.96 22.10
C SER A 310 -6.30 -7.61 21.19
N CYS A 311 -6.21 -7.89 19.89
CA CYS A 311 -7.21 -7.52 18.88
C CYS A 311 -7.70 -8.70 18.05
N ARG A 312 -6.91 -9.79 17.98
CA ARG A 312 -7.22 -10.98 17.19
C ARG A 312 -8.39 -11.74 17.81
N ASN A 313 -9.33 -12.14 16.96
CA ASN A 313 -10.45 -12.99 17.31
C ASN A 313 -10.83 -13.88 16.12
N TRP A 314 -11.77 -14.82 16.33
CA TRP A 314 -12.19 -15.73 15.27
C TRP A 314 -12.81 -15.01 14.05
N LYS A 315 -13.47 -13.86 14.26
CA LYS A 315 -14.03 -13.05 13.16
C LYS A 315 -12.94 -12.49 12.26
N MET A 316 -11.81 -12.07 12.83
CA MET A 316 -10.64 -11.63 12.07
C MET A 316 -10.06 -12.78 11.24
N GLY A 317 -9.93 -13.98 11.82
CA GLY A 317 -9.46 -15.16 11.07
C GLY A 317 -10.40 -15.55 9.92
N LEU A 318 -11.72 -15.47 10.13
CA LEU A 318 -12.70 -15.72 9.08
C LEU A 318 -12.65 -14.63 7.99
N ALA A 319 -12.54 -13.35 8.38
CA ALA A 319 -12.38 -12.25 7.44
C ALA A 319 -11.11 -12.37 6.59
N GLU A 320 -9.98 -12.73 7.22
CA GLU A 320 -8.70 -12.99 6.55
C GLU A 320 -8.84 -14.11 5.50
N PHE A 321 -9.49 -15.22 5.85
CA PHE A 321 -9.76 -16.31 4.91
C PHE A 321 -10.65 -15.89 3.73
N LEU A 322 -11.75 -15.19 4.01
CA LEU A 322 -12.70 -14.74 2.97
C LEU A 322 -12.06 -13.72 2.03
N LEU A 323 -11.28 -12.78 2.57
CA LEU A 323 -10.58 -11.76 1.79
C LEU A 323 -9.42 -12.34 0.98
N TYR A 324 -8.73 -13.36 1.51
CA TYR A 324 -7.73 -14.11 0.76
C TYR A 324 -8.34 -14.67 -0.53
N TRP A 325 -9.48 -15.35 -0.45
CA TRP A 325 -10.17 -15.87 -1.63
C TRP A 325 -10.69 -14.77 -2.54
N ARG A 326 -11.28 -13.70 -1.98
CA ARG A 326 -11.76 -12.55 -2.77
C ARG A 326 -10.62 -11.91 -3.58
N GLY A 327 -9.48 -11.63 -2.96
CA GLY A 327 -8.32 -11.01 -3.62
C GLY A 327 -7.78 -11.89 -4.75
N HIS A 328 -7.68 -13.20 -4.52
CA HIS A 328 -7.26 -14.15 -5.56
C HIS A 328 -8.22 -14.21 -6.75
N ILE A 329 -9.53 -14.22 -6.52
CA ILE A 329 -10.54 -14.22 -7.60
C ILE A 329 -10.51 -12.91 -8.39
N LEU A 330 -10.26 -11.77 -7.74
CA LEU A 330 -10.13 -10.47 -8.40
C LEU A 330 -8.86 -10.36 -9.26
N ARG A 331 -7.76 -10.99 -8.81
CA ARG A 331 -6.47 -11.00 -9.53
C ARG A 331 -6.40 -12.12 -10.57
N MET A 332 -7.19 -13.18 -10.45
CA MET A 332 -7.14 -14.33 -11.36
C MET A 332 -8.50 -15.00 -11.53
N PRO A 333 -8.93 -15.30 -12.78
CA PRO A 333 -10.02 -16.24 -12.97
C PRO A 333 -9.64 -17.63 -12.41
N LEU A 334 -10.63 -18.34 -11.85
CA LEU A 334 -10.45 -19.64 -11.17
C LEU A 334 -9.66 -20.67 -12.00
N LYS A 335 -9.77 -20.61 -13.33
CA LYS A 335 -9.05 -21.47 -14.27
C LYS A 335 -7.52 -21.30 -14.23
N LEU A 336 -7.03 -20.12 -13.83
CA LEU A 336 -5.60 -19.83 -13.64
C LEU A 336 -5.18 -20.02 -12.18
N LEU A 337 -6.08 -19.69 -11.25
CA LEU A 337 -5.82 -19.79 -9.81
C LEU A 337 -5.59 -21.24 -9.36
N LEU A 338 -6.43 -22.18 -9.79
CA LEU A 338 -6.32 -23.58 -9.38
C LEU A 338 -4.97 -24.18 -9.80
N PRO A 339 -4.54 -24.12 -11.08
CA PRO A 339 -3.20 -24.59 -11.48
C PRO A 339 -2.06 -23.92 -10.71
N HIS A 340 -2.15 -22.60 -10.46
CA HIS A 340 -1.11 -21.86 -9.74
C HIS A 340 -1.01 -22.32 -8.27
N LEU A 341 -2.13 -22.44 -7.55
CA LEU A 341 -2.15 -22.93 -6.17
C LEU A 341 -1.68 -24.38 -6.05
N PHE A 342 -2.10 -25.26 -6.96
CA PHE A 342 -1.62 -26.65 -7.01
C PHE A 342 -0.11 -26.71 -7.20
N ARG A 343 0.44 -25.92 -8.13
CA ARG A 343 1.88 -25.90 -8.40
C ARG A 343 2.68 -25.28 -7.27
N LYS A 344 2.19 -24.19 -6.65
CA LYS A 344 2.84 -23.56 -5.49
C LYS A 344 2.83 -24.48 -4.26
N THR A 345 1.73 -25.19 -4.04
CA THR A 345 1.62 -26.20 -2.98
C THR A 345 2.56 -27.37 -3.26
N TYR A 346 2.61 -27.88 -4.49
CA TYR A 346 3.53 -28.94 -4.90
C TYR A 346 4.99 -28.53 -4.75
N LYS A 347 5.34 -27.29 -5.09
CA LYS A 347 6.70 -26.77 -4.91
C LYS A 347 7.05 -26.65 -3.43
N ARG A 348 6.15 -26.10 -2.60
CA ARG A 348 6.35 -25.97 -1.16
C ARG A 348 6.48 -27.33 -0.47
N THR A 349 5.70 -28.33 -0.87
CA THR A 349 5.86 -29.70 -0.36
C THR A 349 7.15 -30.34 -0.86
N LYS A 350 7.51 -30.19 -2.14
CA LYS A 350 8.79 -30.68 -2.69
C LYS A 350 10.00 -30.06 -1.99
N ASP A 351 9.95 -28.76 -1.69
CA ASP A 351 11.02 -28.03 -0.99
C ASP A 351 11.10 -28.46 0.48
N TYR A 352 9.97 -28.70 1.14
CA TYR A 352 9.91 -29.31 2.47
C TYR A 352 10.56 -30.72 2.48
N PHE A 353 10.24 -31.57 1.51
CA PHE A 353 10.83 -32.90 1.38
C PHE A 353 12.30 -32.89 0.92
N LYS A 354 12.78 -31.82 0.30
CA LYS A 354 14.21 -31.62 -0.01
C LYS A 354 14.99 -31.20 1.24
N GLN A 355 14.44 -30.30 2.07
CA GLN A 355 15.05 -29.91 3.34
C GLN A 355 15.22 -31.12 4.29
N ASP A 356 14.26 -32.04 4.33
CA ASP A 356 14.38 -33.28 5.12
C ASP A 356 15.47 -34.24 4.58
N LYS A 357 15.73 -34.21 3.27
CA LYS A 357 16.82 -35.02 2.66
C LYS A 357 18.21 -34.44 2.92
N ASP A 358 18.33 -33.12 2.96
CA ASP A 358 19.61 -32.47 3.28
C ASP A 358 19.95 -32.58 4.78
N LEU A 359 18.95 -32.63 5.67
CA LEU A 359 19.13 -32.90 7.10
C LEU A 359 19.49 -34.36 7.43
N THR A 360 19.18 -35.30 6.53
CA THR A 360 19.56 -36.72 6.65
C THR A 360 20.90 -37.05 5.98
N GLN A 361 21.58 -36.04 5.40
CA GLN A 361 22.92 -36.13 4.80
C GLN A 361 23.95 -35.26 5.55
N LEU A 362 23.79 -35.09 6.86
CA LEU A 362 24.90 -34.63 7.70
C LEU A 362 25.80 -35.83 8.04
N PRO A 363 27.13 -35.74 7.87
CA PRO A 363 28.06 -36.79 8.29
C PRO A 363 28.08 -37.00 9.80
#